data_AF-S9XDZ5-F1
#
_entry.id   AF-S9XDZ5-F1
#
_cell.length_a   1.000
_cell.length_b   1.000
_cell.length_c   1.000
_cell.angle_alpha   90.00
_cell.angle_beta   90.00
_cell.angle_gamma   90.00
#
_symmetry.space_group_name_H-M   'P 1'
#
loop_
_entity.id
_entity.type
_entity.pdbx_description
1 polymer ?
#
loop_
_entity_poly.entity_id
_entity_poly.type
_entity_poly.pdbx_seq_one_letter_code
_entity_poly.pdbx_strand_id
1 'polypeptide(L)'
;MLLHSIGMKVPAFWKPTELNNTVVTDYPIIPSLDSYQWRYVLEHDVCYEASIFDKMVMELVYHPERTSSVIMRTDILRDSQNDSSLCKESKDVIKSDSYQVYRSIVRRIIPRNQQLDACMEQDTILLKGSNDHKRILLYLPKLDLSLEEPYNHLPYYHPAVAGVALEYTSTKLRVAYLLNAIHQKEISTRLQRTANMLLMVLHKHCKGSVEGYEKRMLHDTVVERNNFQDTYVELKRKYSKKLIEGWVEKTDPGKHVFEDLGIAAFLIELWKQMYSSKKSFTFVDVGCGNGLLVHILLSEGYLGYGFDARERRSWKTYPDYVQENLSQKVLVPFFLKEIEDQPLPFIPVESLTIHDGRFPVNSFIIGNHADELTPYIPILARLNKNSSFMSIPCCVHDLTGAKISWSLPKPRDKKHGGRYAMYIEWIRQISERFDWNIEIEPLRIPSTRNYALIGRSSKQNASSNDTEFPTEVLKKLIDENHGASGFLQHAMQVATSNSRSH
;
A
#
# COMPACT_ATOMS: atom_id res chain seq x y z
N MET A 1 -9.27 32.68 14.57
CA MET A 1 -10.64 33.24 14.48
C MET A 1 -10.52 34.66 13.91
N LEU A 2 -10.37 34.78 12.59
CA LEU A 2 -10.47 36.00 11.76
C LEU A 2 -9.98 35.61 10.35
N LEU A 3 -10.91 35.11 9.53
CA LEU A 3 -10.88 35.07 8.06
C LEU A 3 -12.25 34.53 7.62
N HIS A 4 -13.29 35.28 8.01
CA HIS A 4 -14.70 35.04 7.68
C HIS A 4 -15.25 36.32 7.02
N SER A 5 -14.58 36.83 6.00
CA SER A 5 -15.08 37.97 5.21
C SER A 5 -14.25 38.18 3.94
N ILE A 6 -14.39 37.27 2.98
CA ILE A 6 -14.59 37.53 1.54
C ILE A 6 -15.12 36.20 1.03
N GLY A 7 -16.39 36.17 0.62
CA GLY A 7 -17.00 34.98 0.04
C GLY A 7 -16.41 34.69 -1.34
N MET A 8 -15.24 34.04 -1.39
CA MET A 8 -14.77 33.40 -2.61
C MET A 8 -15.66 32.18 -2.87
N LYS A 9 -16.73 32.38 -3.63
CA LYS A 9 -17.56 31.30 -4.14
C LYS A 9 -16.72 30.46 -5.11
N VAL A 10 -16.46 29.24 -4.70
CA VAL A 10 -15.88 28.18 -5.52
C VAL A 10 -16.72 28.02 -6.81
N PRO A 11 -16.13 28.13 -8.02
CA PRO A 11 -16.86 27.87 -9.24
C PRO A 11 -17.36 26.43 -9.25
N ALA A 12 -18.66 26.23 -9.53
CA ALA A 12 -19.27 24.90 -9.65
C ALA A 12 -18.73 24.10 -10.85
N PHE A 13 -17.99 24.74 -11.76
CA PHE A 13 -17.55 24.17 -13.03
C PHE A 13 -16.02 24.24 -13.17
N TRP A 14 -15.38 23.08 -13.32
CA TRP A 14 -14.00 22.96 -13.76
C TRP A 14 -13.96 23.12 -15.28
N LYS A 15 -13.44 24.27 -15.76
CA LYS A 15 -13.19 24.50 -17.19
C LYS A 15 -11.97 25.39 -17.35
N PRO A 16 -10.79 24.82 -17.66
CA PRO A 16 -9.61 25.64 -17.94
C PRO A 16 -9.79 26.43 -19.24
N THR A 17 -9.08 27.55 -19.33
CA THR A 17 -9.00 28.39 -20.54
C THR A 17 -7.84 27.91 -21.40
N GLU A 18 -8.08 27.74 -22.70
CA GLU A 18 -7.04 27.38 -23.65
C GLU A 18 -6.23 28.62 -24.05
N LEU A 19 -4.90 28.48 -24.04
CA LEU A 19 -3.98 29.57 -24.35
C LEU A 19 -3.35 29.44 -25.75
N ASN A 20 -3.96 28.64 -26.63
CA ASN A 20 -3.65 28.55 -28.07
C ASN A 20 -2.14 28.50 -28.40
N ASN A 21 -1.36 27.74 -27.62
CA ASN A 21 0.08 27.56 -27.83
C ASN A 21 0.89 28.87 -27.77
N THR A 22 0.50 29.81 -26.89
CA THR A 22 1.14 31.13 -26.75
C THR A 22 2.58 31.01 -26.27
N VAL A 23 3.52 31.63 -26.99
CA VAL A 23 4.96 31.65 -26.63
C VAL A 23 5.17 32.37 -25.29
N VAL A 24 5.98 31.77 -24.43
CA VAL A 24 6.35 32.32 -23.12
C VAL A 24 7.75 32.90 -23.18
N THR A 25 7.88 34.19 -22.86
CA THR A 25 9.15 34.93 -23.00
C THR A 25 9.91 35.12 -21.69
N ASP A 26 9.25 34.97 -20.54
CA ASP A 26 9.87 35.17 -19.22
C ASP A 26 10.38 33.88 -18.57
N TYR A 27 10.15 32.71 -19.19
CA TYR A 27 10.57 31.42 -18.63
C TYR A 27 12.08 31.19 -18.77
N PRO A 28 12.68 30.37 -17.91
CA PRO A 28 14.08 29.98 -18.05
C PRO A 28 14.38 29.34 -19.40
N ILE A 29 15.48 29.76 -20.00
CA ILE A 29 16.03 29.18 -21.22
C ILE A 29 16.85 27.95 -20.83
N ILE A 30 16.75 26.89 -21.63
CA ILE A 30 17.60 25.70 -21.49
C ILE A 30 18.67 25.77 -22.59
N PRO A 31 19.93 26.15 -22.29
CA PRO A 31 20.92 26.46 -23.33
C PRO A 31 21.23 25.30 -24.27
N SER A 32 21.08 24.06 -23.81
CA SER A 32 21.25 22.86 -24.63
C SER A 32 20.09 22.58 -25.60
N LEU A 33 19.03 23.37 -25.56
CA LEU A 33 17.79 23.20 -26.33
C LEU A 33 17.38 24.53 -26.99
N ASP A 34 18.28 25.16 -27.73
CA ASP A 34 18.09 26.47 -28.38
C ASP A 34 16.93 26.51 -29.40
N SER A 35 16.65 25.39 -30.07
CA SER A 35 15.51 25.24 -30.99
C SER A 35 14.16 25.06 -30.28
N TYR A 36 14.13 25.04 -28.95
CA TYR A 36 12.92 24.80 -28.16
C TYR A 36 12.42 26.08 -27.48
N GLN A 37 11.10 26.20 -27.39
CA GLN A 37 10.44 27.35 -26.79
C GLN A 37 9.33 26.90 -25.85
N TRP A 38 9.22 27.57 -24.71
CA TRP A 38 8.10 27.39 -23.80
C TRP A 38 6.83 27.95 -24.43
N ARG A 39 5.74 27.18 -24.36
CA ARG A 39 4.42 27.61 -24.83
C ARG A 39 3.34 27.25 -23.83
N TYR A 40 2.50 28.24 -23.49
CA TYR A 40 1.33 28.03 -22.64
C TYR A 40 0.28 27.19 -23.36
N VAL A 41 -0.30 26.25 -22.63
CA VAL A 41 -1.32 25.33 -23.13
C VAL A 41 -2.68 25.65 -22.51
N LEU A 42 -2.73 25.67 -21.17
CA LEU A 42 -3.95 25.86 -20.39
C LEU A 42 -3.69 26.76 -19.20
N GLU A 43 -4.71 27.50 -18.78
CA GLU A 43 -4.76 28.17 -17.49
C GLU A 43 -6.08 27.97 -16.75
N HIS A 44 -6.04 28.14 -15.44
CA HIS A 44 -7.22 28.13 -14.57
C HIS A 44 -7.06 29.15 -13.45
N ASP A 45 -8.16 29.74 -13.00
CA ASP A 45 -8.15 30.68 -11.87
C ASP A 45 -7.82 29.98 -10.55
N VAL A 46 -7.16 30.70 -9.66
CA VAL A 46 -6.67 30.16 -8.38
C VAL A 46 -7.48 30.69 -7.20
N CYS A 47 -7.63 29.86 -6.18
CA CYS A 47 -8.33 30.18 -4.93
C CYS A 47 -7.55 29.72 -3.69
N TYR A 48 -6.21 29.71 -3.78
CA TYR A 48 -5.29 29.23 -2.73
C TYR A 48 -3.97 30.00 -2.81
N GLU A 49 -3.25 30.04 -1.68
CA GLU A 49 -1.96 30.73 -1.55
C GLU A 49 -0.78 29.94 -2.15
N ALA A 50 0.34 30.64 -2.38
CA ALA A 50 1.56 30.06 -2.94
C ALA A 50 2.12 28.91 -2.09
N SER A 51 1.98 28.98 -0.76
CA SER A 51 2.44 27.93 0.17
C SER A 51 1.68 26.60 -0.01
N ILE A 52 0.40 26.66 -0.40
CA ILE A 52 -0.38 25.46 -0.72
C ILE A 52 0.09 24.87 -2.05
N PHE A 53 0.35 25.71 -3.05
CA PHE A 53 0.96 25.26 -4.30
C PHE A 53 2.30 24.58 -4.02
N ASP A 54 3.21 25.22 -3.28
CA ASP A 54 4.55 24.69 -2.93
C ASP A 54 4.45 23.31 -2.26
N LYS A 55 3.52 23.15 -1.32
CA LYS A 55 3.26 21.85 -0.67
C LYS A 55 2.75 20.80 -1.67
N MET A 56 1.76 21.15 -2.52
CA MET A 56 1.12 20.19 -3.41
C MET A 56 1.99 19.81 -4.61
N VAL A 57 2.82 20.71 -5.14
CA VAL A 57 3.77 20.33 -6.19
C VAL A 57 4.80 19.34 -5.65
N MET A 58 5.29 19.54 -4.43
CA MET A 58 6.20 18.59 -3.79
C MET A 58 5.57 17.21 -3.61
N GLU A 59 4.31 17.15 -3.23
CA GLU A 59 3.55 15.90 -3.20
C GLU A 59 3.47 15.21 -4.57
N LEU A 60 3.32 15.96 -5.67
CA LEU A 60 3.36 15.40 -7.03
C LEU A 60 4.78 15.03 -7.48
N VAL A 61 5.81 15.70 -6.95
CA VAL A 61 7.22 15.32 -7.16
C VAL A 61 7.51 13.97 -6.50
N TYR A 62 7.07 13.74 -5.26
CA TYR A 62 7.30 12.47 -4.57
C TYR A 62 6.31 11.36 -4.96
N HIS A 63 5.13 11.72 -5.47
CA HIS A 63 4.07 10.75 -5.79
C HIS A 63 3.48 10.97 -7.20
N PRO A 64 4.30 10.80 -8.27
CA PRO A 64 3.85 11.01 -9.64
C PRO A 64 2.77 10.03 -10.10
N GLU A 65 2.54 8.91 -9.40
CA GLU A 65 1.40 8.02 -9.68
C GLU A 65 0.03 8.68 -9.50
N ARG A 66 -0.03 9.86 -8.86
CA ARG A 66 -1.24 10.68 -8.76
C ARG A 66 -1.62 11.33 -10.09
N THR A 67 -0.65 11.56 -10.98
CA THR A 67 -0.90 12.17 -12.29
C THR A 67 -1.09 11.14 -13.40
N SER A 68 -0.68 9.89 -13.17
CA SER A 68 -0.80 8.82 -14.17
C SER A 68 -0.87 7.44 -13.51
N SER A 69 -1.89 6.67 -13.87
CA SER A 69 -2.11 5.31 -13.35
C SER A 69 -1.06 4.30 -13.83
N VAL A 70 -0.29 4.60 -14.89
CA VAL A 70 0.78 3.71 -15.38
C VAL A 70 2.09 3.87 -14.61
N ILE A 71 2.22 4.92 -13.79
CA ILE A 71 3.38 5.14 -12.92
C ILE A 71 3.19 4.35 -11.61
N MET A 72 4.24 3.65 -11.16
CA MET A 72 4.24 2.90 -9.90
C MET A 72 4.66 3.77 -8.72
N ARG A 73 5.81 4.44 -8.88
CA ARG A 73 6.43 5.34 -7.90
C ARG A 73 7.53 6.16 -8.57
N THR A 74 8.24 6.92 -7.76
CA THR A 74 9.52 7.51 -8.11
C THR A 74 10.55 7.24 -7.01
N ASP A 75 11.80 7.07 -7.42
CA ASP A 75 12.94 7.05 -6.52
C ASP A 75 13.63 8.42 -6.56
N ILE A 76 14.06 8.90 -5.40
CA ILE A 76 14.77 10.18 -5.28
C ILE A 76 16.27 9.88 -5.32
N LEU A 77 16.92 10.31 -6.39
CA LEU A 77 18.36 10.09 -6.60
C LEU A 77 19.18 11.16 -5.88
N ARG A 78 18.77 12.43 -6.00
CA ARG A 78 19.38 13.58 -5.32
C ARG A 78 18.29 14.58 -4.94
N ASP A 79 18.41 15.21 -3.77
CA ASP A 79 17.53 16.29 -3.31
C ASP A 79 18.39 17.42 -2.77
N SER A 80 18.13 18.65 -3.23
CA SER A 80 18.88 19.83 -2.82
C SER A 80 18.75 20.15 -1.33
N GLN A 81 17.78 19.57 -0.62
CA GLN A 81 17.71 19.61 0.84
C GLN A 81 18.93 18.95 1.49
N ASN A 82 19.45 17.88 0.88
CA ASN A 82 20.59 17.13 1.37
C ASN A 82 21.89 17.50 0.64
N ASP A 83 21.78 17.98 -0.60
CA ASP A 83 22.90 18.35 -1.46
C ASP A 83 22.72 19.75 -2.05
N SER A 84 23.20 20.77 -1.33
CA SER A 84 23.09 22.17 -1.77
C SER A 84 23.75 22.49 -3.11
N SER A 85 24.68 21.64 -3.59
CA SER A 85 25.33 21.83 -4.90
C SER A 85 24.35 21.67 -6.06
N LEU A 86 23.29 20.88 -5.88
CA LEU A 86 22.30 20.58 -6.91
C LEU A 86 21.54 21.83 -7.39
N CYS A 87 21.31 22.81 -6.50
CA CYS A 87 20.73 24.10 -6.90
C CYS A 87 21.68 24.91 -7.79
N LYS A 88 23.00 24.76 -7.65
CA LYS A 88 23.99 25.42 -8.53
C LYS A 88 24.01 24.73 -9.89
N GLU A 89 24.10 23.41 -9.92
CA GLU A 89 24.03 22.63 -11.17
C GLU A 89 22.74 22.93 -11.95
N SER A 90 21.62 23.05 -11.25
CA SER A 90 20.34 23.42 -11.89
C SER A 90 20.38 24.81 -12.51
N LYS A 91 21.11 25.78 -11.94
CA LYS A 91 21.31 27.11 -12.55
C LYS A 91 22.22 27.06 -13.78
N ASP A 92 23.05 26.03 -13.92
CA ASP A 92 23.83 25.82 -15.14
C ASP A 92 22.97 25.18 -16.25
N VAL A 93 22.01 24.32 -15.86
CA VAL A 93 21.03 23.71 -16.78
C VAL A 93 20.01 24.73 -17.29
N ILE A 94 19.56 25.66 -16.44
CA ILE A 94 18.58 26.69 -16.81
C ILE A 94 19.11 28.11 -16.59
N LYS A 95 18.98 28.98 -17.60
CA LYS A 95 19.33 30.40 -17.49
C LYS A 95 18.07 31.25 -17.33
N SER A 96 17.99 32.00 -16.23
CA SER A 96 16.89 32.95 -16.00
C SER A 96 17.34 34.16 -15.20
N ASP A 97 16.95 35.34 -15.67
CA ASP A 97 17.09 36.60 -14.93
C ASP A 97 15.86 36.90 -14.04
N SER A 98 14.73 36.24 -14.30
CA SER A 98 13.44 36.49 -13.65
C SER A 98 13.11 35.55 -12.50
N TYR A 99 13.82 34.41 -12.41
CA TYR A 99 13.53 33.34 -11.48
C TYR A 99 14.78 32.83 -10.78
N GLN A 100 14.64 32.50 -9.49
CA GLN A 100 15.69 31.87 -8.70
C GLN A 100 15.32 30.42 -8.37
N VAL A 101 16.28 29.50 -8.57
CA VAL A 101 16.18 28.12 -8.09
C VAL A 101 16.22 28.11 -6.57
N TYR A 102 15.15 27.63 -5.93
CA TYR A 102 15.11 27.46 -4.47
C TYR A 102 15.08 25.99 -4.03
N ARG A 103 14.71 25.07 -4.94
CA ARG A 103 14.79 23.63 -4.70
C ARG A 103 15.00 22.88 -6.00
N SER A 104 15.78 21.81 -5.95
CA SER A 104 16.00 20.91 -7.07
C SER A 104 16.01 19.47 -6.59
N ILE A 105 15.43 18.58 -7.37
CA ILE A 105 15.38 17.14 -7.09
C ILE A 105 15.63 16.41 -8.40
N VAL A 106 16.55 15.44 -8.38
CA VAL A 106 16.75 14.48 -9.47
C VAL A 106 16.06 13.19 -9.05
N ARG A 107 15.11 12.74 -9.87
CA ARG A 107 14.30 11.55 -9.57
C ARG A 107 14.31 10.56 -10.73
N ARG A 108 14.07 9.29 -10.41
CA ARG A 108 13.81 8.21 -11.38
C ARG A 108 12.37 7.77 -11.27
N ILE A 109 11.58 8.01 -12.31
CA ILE A 109 10.19 7.54 -12.40
C ILE A 109 10.20 6.07 -12.82
N ILE A 110 9.44 5.24 -12.10
CA ILE A 110 9.34 3.80 -12.36
C ILE A 110 7.91 3.47 -12.82
N PRO A 111 7.72 2.89 -14.02
CA PRO A 111 6.41 2.44 -14.47
C PRO A 111 5.95 1.19 -13.74
N ARG A 112 4.63 0.97 -13.67
CA ARG A 112 4.03 -0.26 -13.11
C ARG A 112 4.40 -1.51 -13.87
N ASN A 113 4.62 -1.38 -15.18
CA ASN A 113 5.05 -2.48 -16.03
C ASN A 113 6.33 -2.10 -16.76
N GLN A 114 7.47 -2.47 -16.17
CA GLN A 114 8.81 -2.21 -16.73
C GLN A 114 9.11 -3.05 -17.99
N GLN A 115 8.24 -3.99 -18.37
CA GLN A 115 8.36 -4.69 -19.66
C GLN A 115 7.71 -3.93 -20.81
N LEU A 116 6.77 -3.01 -20.51
CA LEU A 116 6.07 -2.21 -21.52
C LEU A 116 6.62 -0.79 -21.65
N ASP A 117 7.23 -0.27 -20.60
CA ASP A 117 7.73 1.10 -20.57
C ASP A 117 9.03 1.19 -19.75
N ALA A 118 9.87 2.16 -20.06
CA ALA A 118 11.18 2.31 -19.42
C ALA A 118 11.12 3.21 -18.18
N CYS A 119 12.06 3.03 -17.25
CA CYS A 119 12.32 4.01 -16.20
C CYS A 119 12.94 5.27 -16.80
N MET A 120 12.60 6.45 -16.27
CA MET A 120 13.09 7.73 -16.77
C MET A 120 13.66 8.58 -15.65
N GLU A 121 14.87 9.11 -15.85
CA GLU A 121 15.42 10.15 -15.00
C GLU A 121 14.90 11.53 -15.41
N GLN A 122 14.57 12.33 -14.40
CA GLN A 122 13.97 13.63 -14.59
C GLN A 122 14.48 14.61 -13.52
N ASP A 123 14.90 15.79 -13.98
CA ASP A 123 15.16 16.91 -13.09
C ASP A 123 13.82 17.59 -12.79
N THR A 124 13.57 17.83 -11.50
CA THR A 124 12.45 18.64 -11.04
C THR A 124 12.99 19.88 -10.36
N ILE A 125 12.79 21.03 -10.98
CA ILE A 125 13.40 22.30 -10.55
C ILE A 125 12.28 23.25 -10.13
N LEU A 126 12.33 23.70 -8.87
CA LEU A 126 11.38 24.65 -8.34
C LEU A 126 11.99 26.05 -8.29
N LEU A 127 11.23 26.99 -8.83
CA LEU A 127 11.64 28.35 -9.10
C LEU A 127 10.73 29.34 -8.42
N LYS A 128 11.31 30.41 -7.91
CA LYS A 128 10.62 31.54 -7.30
C LYS A 128 10.93 32.79 -8.10
N GLY A 129 9.89 33.50 -8.54
CA GLY A 129 10.07 34.78 -9.22
C GLY A 129 10.51 35.88 -8.26
N SER A 130 11.09 36.95 -8.80
CA SER A 130 11.56 38.12 -8.04
C SER A 130 10.46 38.76 -7.18
N ASN A 131 9.21 38.72 -7.65
CA ASN A 131 8.03 39.06 -6.86
C ASN A 131 7.54 37.76 -6.22
N ASP A 132 7.49 37.67 -4.89
CA ASP A 132 7.21 36.46 -4.07
C ASP A 132 5.90 35.71 -4.43
N HIS A 133 5.12 36.20 -5.39
CA HIS A 133 3.86 35.61 -5.82
C HIS A 133 3.97 34.63 -7.00
N LYS A 134 5.12 34.56 -7.70
CA LYS A 134 5.31 33.59 -8.80
C LYS A 134 6.06 32.34 -8.34
N ARG A 135 5.56 31.17 -8.71
CA ARG A 135 6.22 29.86 -8.53
C ARG A 135 6.17 29.08 -9.83
N ILE A 136 7.26 28.40 -10.18
CA ILE A 136 7.27 27.47 -11.30
C ILE A 136 7.90 26.15 -10.85
N LEU A 137 7.24 25.05 -11.17
CA LEU A 137 7.84 23.72 -11.16
C LEU A 137 8.15 23.32 -12.60
N LEU A 138 9.41 23.01 -12.87
CA LEU A 138 9.85 22.43 -14.13
C LEU A 138 10.05 20.92 -13.97
N TYR A 139 9.56 20.16 -14.94
CA TYR A 139 9.86 18.75 -15.15
C TYR A 139 10.67 18.62 -16.44
N LEU A 140 11.95 18.27 -16.31
CA LEU A 140 12.90 18.15 -17.42
C LEU A 140 13.40 16.71 -17.52
N PRO A 141 12.88 15.89 -18.45
CA PRO A 141 13.41 14.55 -18.68
C PRO A 141 14.83 14.62 -19.25
N LYS A 142 15.66 13.60 -18.98
CA LYS A 142 16.95 13.46 -19.66
C LYS A 142 16.71 13.02 -21.11
N LEU A 143 17.02 13.91 -22.06
CA LEU A 143 16.89 13.68 -23.49
C LEU A 143 18.21 13.15 -24.07
N ASP A 144 18.11 12.18 -24.99
CA ASP A 144 19.23 11.79 -25.83
C ASP A 144 19.28 12.68 -27.07
N LEU A 145 20.07 13.75 -27.00
CA LEU A 145 20.19 14.74 -28.08
C LEU A 145 20.90 14.22 -29.33
N SER A 146 21.39 12.98 -29.32
CA SER A 146 21.91 12.34 -30.55
C SER A 146 20.79 11.86 -31.48
N LEU A 147 19.56 11.75 -30.97
CA LEU A 147 18.39 11.31 -31.72
C LEU A 147 17.66 12.49 -32.38
N GLU A 148 17.06 12.23 -33.54
CA GLU A 148 16.08 13.13 -34.13
C GLU A 148 14.79 13.13 -33.29
N GLU A 149 14.21 14.31 -33.05
CA GLU A 149 13.02 14.48 -32.23
C GLU A 149 13.08 13.70 -30.89
N PRO A 150 14.06 13.98 -30.02
CA PRO A 150 14.40 13.12 -28.87
C PRO A 150 13.25 12.94 -27.86
N TYR A 151 12.30 13.86 -27.86
CA TYR A 151 11.08 13.80 -27.04
C TYR A 151 10.10 12.68 -27.45
N ASN A 152 10.20 12.13 -28.66
CA ASN A 152 9.40 10.98 -29.12
C ASN A 152 9.90 9.65 -28.55
N HIS A 153 11.13 9.61 -28.03
CA HIS A 153 11.75 8.43 -27.44
C HIS A 153 11.56 8.35 -25.91
N LEU A 154 10.82 9.30 -25.34
CA LEU A 154 10.50 9.29 -23.91
C LEU A 154 9.43 8.23 -23.59
N PRO A 155 9.41 7.69 -22.36
CA PRO A 155 8.38 6.78 -21.87
C PRO A 155 6.94 7.31 -22.03
N TYR A 156 5.99 6.39 -22.24
CA TYR A 156 4.60 6.71 -22.59
C TYR A 156 3.90 7.57 -21.53
N TYR A 157 4.27 7.42 -20.27
CA TYR A 157 3.72 8.19 -19.15
C TYR A 157 4.15 9.65 -19.11
N HIS A 158 5.14 10.06 -19.90
CA HIS A 158 5.52 11.46 -20.08
C HIS A 158 4.92 12.00 -21.39
N PRO A 159 4.43 13.26 -21.44
CA PRO A 159 4.07 13.88 -22.71
C PRO A 159 5.29 13.94 -23.66
N ALA A 160 5.08 13.76 -24.96
CA ALA A 160 6.15 13.83 -25.97
C ALA A 160 6.62 15.29 -26.19
N VAL A 161 7.27 15.86 -25.19
CA VAL A 161 7.77 17.25 -25.13
C VAL A 161 9.10 17.27 -24.36
N ALA A 162 9.95 18.26 -24.60
CA ALA A 162 11.25 18.37 -23.95
C ALA A 162 11.19 18.80 -22.48
N GLY A 163 10.03 19.30 -22.03
CA GLY A 163 9.83 19.73 -20.66
C GLY A 163 8.39 20.14 -20.39
N VAL A 164 7.98 20.05 -19.13
CA VAL A 164 6.67 20.48 -18.64
C VAL A 164 6.86 21.50 -17.53
N ALA A 165 6.12 22.60 -17.57
CA ALA A 165 6.12 23.61 -16.53
C ALA A 165 4.72 23.75 -15.92
N LEU A 166 4.67 23.79 -14.59
CA LEU A 166 3.49 24.15 -13.82
C LEU A 166 3.77 25.48 -13.13
N GLU A 167 3.05 26.51 -13.53
CA GLU A 167 3.19 27.85 -12.96
C GLU A 167 2.03 28.19 -12.05
N TYR A 168 2.36 28.85 -10.96
CA TYR A 168 1.42 29.55 -10.10
C TYR A 168 1.73 31.06 -10.08
N THR A 169 0.67 31.85 -10.16
CA THR A 169 0.62 33.25 -9.76
C THR A 169 -0.51 33.45 -8.74
N SER A 170 -0.63 34.63 -8.16
CA SER A 170 -1.72 34.96 -7.23
C SER A 170 -3.13 34.83 -7.84
N THR A 171 -3.25 34.76 -9.17
CA THR A 171 -4.54 34.68 -9.86
C THR A 171 -4.69 33.45 -10.76
N LYS A 172 -3.59 32.83 -11.19
CA LYS A 172 -3.60 31.82 -12.26
C LYS A 172 -2.71 30.64 -11.95
N LEU A 173 -3.17 29.46 -12.34
CA LEU A 173 -2.40 28.23 -12.44
C LEU A 173 -2.29 27.88 -13.92
N ARG A 174 -1.08 27.63 -14.43
CA ARG A 174 -0.83 27.37 -15.85
C ARG A 174 -0.02 26.11 -16.09
N VAL A 175 -0.25 25.51 -17.25
CA VAL A 175 0.61 24.45 -17.81
C VAL A 175 1.26 24.96 -19.09
N ALA A 176 2.58 24.83 -19.18
CA ALA A 176 3.33 25.09 -20.39
C ALA A 176 4.19 23.88 -20.78
N TYR A 177 4.45 23.75 -22.08
CA TYR A 177 5.35 22.75 -22.63
C TYR A 177 6.56 23.40 -23.28
N LEU A 178 7.72 22.77 -23.15
CA LEU A 178 8.91 23.11 -23.92
C LEU A 178 8.87 22.32 -25.22
N LEU A 179 8.54 23.01 -26.32
CA LEU A 179 8.26 22.43 -27.62
C LEU A 179 9.33 22.80 -28.64
N ASN A 180 9.68 21.88 -29.52
CA ASN A 180 10.57 22.19 -30.64
C ASN A 180 9.86 23.17 -31.59
N ALA A 181 10.45 24.35 -31.84
CA ALA A 181 9.80 25.40 -32.62
C ALA A 181 9.58 25.03 -34.10
N ILE A 182 10.38 24.09 -34.61
CA ILE A 182 10.33 23.61 -36.00
C ILE A 182 9.33 22.46 -36.13
N HIS A 183 9.47 21.44 -35.28
CA HIS A 183 8.76 20.17 -35.40
C HIS A 183 7.42 20.11 -34.64
N GLN A 184 7.21 20.95 -33.61
CA GLN A 184 6.02 20.91 -32.74
C GLN A 184 5.24 22.23 -32.76
N LYS A 185 4.81 22.66 -33.95
CA LYS A 185 4.07 23.93 -34.12
C LYS A 185 2.66 23.91 -33.53
N GLU A 186 2.01 22.76 -33.54
CA GLU A 186 0.66 22.56 -33.04
C GLU A 186 0.64 21.61 -31.84
N ILE A 187 -0.32 21.82 -30.93
CA ILE A 187 -0.52 20.95 -29.78
C ILE A 187 -1.50 19.85 -30.16
N SER A 188 -1.05 18.60 -30.11
CA SER A 188 -1.90 17.45 -30.39
C SER A 188 -3.01 17.28 -29.33
N THR A 189 -4.09 16.60 -29.71
CA THR A 189 -5.19 16.29 -28.77
C THR A 189 -4.74 15.51 -27.54
N ARG A 190 -3.72 14.65 -27.68
CA ARG A 190 -3.11 13.94 -26.56
C ARG A 190 -2.42 14.90 -25.60
N LEU A 191 -1.59 15.83 -26.11
CA LEU A 191 -0.91 16.83 -25.29
C LEU A 191 -1.92 17.74 -24.56
N GLN A 192 -2.99 18.17 -25.25
CA GLN A 192 -4.06 18.96 -24.63
C GLN A 192 -4.74 18.21 -23.47
N ARG A 193 -5.04 16.92 -23.65
CA ARG A 193 -5.61 16.07 -22.60
C ARG A 193 -4.66 15.90 -21.42
N THR A 194 -3.37 15.68 -21.68
CA THR A 194 -2.34 15.55 -20.63
C THR A 194 -2.20 16.86 -19.85
N ALA A 195 -2.18 18.02 -20.51
CA ALA A 195 -2.13 19.32 -19.84
C ALA A 195 -3.35 19.53 -18.93
N ASN A 196 -4.56 19.23 -19.44
CA ASN A 196 -5.79 19.35 -18.66
C ASN A 196 -5.76 18.43 -17.44
N MET A 197 -5.26 17.20 -17.60
CA MET A 197 -5.12 16.25 -16.49
C MET A 197 -4.20 16.82 -15.41
N LEU A 198 -2.97 17.22 -15.78
CA LEU A 198 -1.97 17.75 -14.85
C LEU A 198 -2.51 18.97 -14.09
N LEU A 199 -3.13 19.91 -14.80
CA LEU A 199 -3.74 21.11 -14.23
C LEU A 199 -4.89 20.75 -13.26
N MET A 200 -5.75 19.81 -13.66
CA MET A 200 -6.89 19.33 -12.87
C MET A 200 -6.46 18.66 -11.57
N VAL A 201 -5.50 17.74 -11.62
CA VAL A 201 -5.00 17.08 -10.41
C VAL A 201 -4.36 18.09 -9.48
N LEU A 202 -3.49 18.97 -9.98
CA LEU A 202 -2.86 19.97 -9.12
C LEU A 202 -3.90 20.90 -8.47
N HIS A 203 -4.83 21.46 -9.25
CA HIS A 203 -5.88 22.32 -8.71
C HIS A 203 -6.75 21.60 -7.70
N LYS A 204 -7.19 20.36 -7.99
CA LYS A 204 -8.01 19.54 -7.09
C LYS A 204 -7.30 19.29 -5.76
N HIS A 205 -6.00 19.01 -5.78
CA HIS A 205 -5.20 18.79 -4.59
C HIS A 205 -5.01 20.07 -3.77
N CYS A 206 -4.69 21.20 -4.42
CA CYS A 206 -4.60 22.50 -3.75
C CYS A 206 -5.93 22.92 -3.12
N LYS A 207 -7.02 22.84 -3.88
CA LYS A 207 -8.38 23.16 -3.41
C LYS A 207 -8.80 22.25 -2.26
N GLY A 208 -8.58 20.94 -2.39
CA GLY A 208 -8.86 19.99 -1.32
C GLY A 208 -8.12 20.33 -0.03
N SER A 209 -6.87 20.79 -0.11
CA SER A 209 -6.11 21.25 1.06
C SER A 209 -6.73 22.50 1.72
N VAL A 210 -7.29 23.43 0.95
CA VAL A 210 -8.02 24.60 1.49
C VAL A 210 -9.34 24.18 2.14
N GLU A 211 -10.04 23.23 1.54
CA GLU A 211 -11.31 22.69 2.05
C GLU A 211 -11.13 21.74 3.25
N GLY A 212 -9.90 21.55 3.74
CA GLY A 212 -9.61 20.71 4.90
C GLY A 212 -9.62 19.21 4.59
N TYR A 213 -9.28 18.81 3.37
CA TYR A 213 -9.10 17.40 3.04
C TYR A 213 -8.00 16.79 3.91
N GLU A 214 -8.37 15.74 4.64
CA GLU A 214 -7.46 14.93 5.42
C GLU A 214 -7.42 13.51 4.87
N LYS A 215 -6.20 12.99 4.71
CA LYS A 215 -5.99 11.61 4.26
C LYS A 215 -6.54 10.66 5.31
N ARG A 216 -7.49 9.81 4.91
CA ARG A 216 -8.15 8.85 5.82
C ARG A 216 -7.33 7.60 6.07
N MET A 217 -6.55 7.13 5.10
CA MET A 217 -5.71 5.94 5.26
C MET A 217 -4.24 6.32 5.24
N LEU A 218 -3.53 5.92 6.29
CA LEU A 218 -2.08 5.95 6.33
C LEU A 218 -1.59 4.56 5.94
N HIS A 219 -0.87 4.50 4.82
CA HIS A 219 -0.16 3.30 4.36
C HIS A 219 1.32 3.47 4.70
N ASP A 220 2.06 2.38 4.60
CA ASP A 220 3.51 2.32 4.65
C ASP A 220 4.07 2.70 6.03
N THR A 221 3.32 2.36 7.09
CA THR A 221 3.66 2.70 8.49
C THR A 221 4.49 1.62 9.18
N VAL A 222 4.29 0.36 8.79
CA VAL A 222 5.02 -0.80 9.35
C VAL A 222 6.14 -1.26 8.41
N VAL A 223 5.87 -1.25 7.11
CA VAL A 223 6.85 -1.58 6.06
C VAL A 223 6.96 -0.39 5.13
N GLU A 224 8.20 0.02 4.82
CA GLU A 224 8.47 1.12 3.90
C GLU A 224 7.99 0.77 2.48
N ARG A 225 7.38 1.75 1.81
CA ARG A 225 6.70 1.59 0.52
C ARG A 225 7.61 1.00 -0.55
N ASN A 226 8.82 1.52 -0.69
CA ASN A 226 9.73 1.16 -1.77
C ASN A 226 10.23 -0.27 -1.59
N ASN A 227 10.65 -0.64 -0.38
CA ASN A 227 11.04 -2.01 -0.02
C ASN A 227 9.92 -3.01 -0.33
N PHE A 228 8.67 -2.69 0.07
CA PHE A 228 7.52 -3.52 -0.26
C PHE A 228 7.32 -3.67 -1.78
N GLN A 229 7.34 -2.55 -2.51
CA GLN A 229 7.09 -2.56 -3.95
C GLN A 229 8.17 -3.29 -4.73
N ASP A 230 9.44 -3.20 -4.30
CA ASP A 230 10.55 -3.91 -4.93
C ASP A 230 10.39 -5.42 -4.79
N THR A 231 10.19 -5.90 -3.55
CA THR A 231 9.93 -7.31 -3.28
C THR A 231 8.68 -7.78 -4.02
N TYR A 232 7.59 -7.00 -4.04
CA TYR A 232 6.38 -7.35 -4.77
C TYR A 232 6.62 -7.51 -6.28
N VAL A 233 7.37 -6.59 -6.91
CA VAL A 233 7.72 -6.67 -8.34
C VAL A 233 8.58 -7.91 -8.61
N GLU A 234 9.54 -8.22 -7.74
CA GLU A 234 10.36 -9.42 -7.86
C GLU A 234 9.52 -10.70 -7.78
N LEU A 235 8.63 -10.80 -6.78
CA LEU A 235 7.74 -11.94 -6.63
C LEU A 235 6.79 -12.07 -7.82
N LYS A 236 6.20 -10.97 -8.32
CA LYS A 236 5.39 -10.99 -9.54
C LYS A 236 6.16 -11.54 -10.72
N ARG A 237 7.38 -11.06 -10.95
CA ARG A 237 8.23 -11.54 -12.05
C ARG A 237 8.55 -13.03 -11.94
N LYS A 238 8.84 -13.51 -10.72
CA LYS A 238 9.18 -14.93 -10.47
C LYS A 238 7.98 -15.86 -10.65
N TYR A 239 6.81 -15.48 -10.11
CA TYR A 239 5.74 -16.45 -9.86
C TYR A 239 4.47 -16.21 -10.69
N SER A 240 4.09 -14.96 -10.99
CA SER A 240 2.72 -14.65 -11.44
C SER A 240 2.29 -15.39 -12.70
N LYS A 241 3.14 -15.46 -13.73
CA LYS A 241 2.82 -16.13 -15.00
C LYS A 241 2.47 -17.60 -14.78
N LYS A 242 3.35 -18.36 -14.11
CA LYS A 242 3.15 -19.80 -13.86
C LYS A 242 1.95 -20.07 -12.97
N LEU A 243 1.76 -19.26 -11.92
CA LEU A 243 0.64 -19.43 -10.99
C LEU A 243 -0.72 -19.16 -11.64
N ILE A 244 -0.81 -18.15 -12.52
CA ILE A 244 -2.04 -17.84 -13.26
C ILE A 244 -2.34 -18.93 -14.29
N GLU A 245 -1.34 -19.36 -15.06
CA GLU A 245 -1.50 -20.41 -16.08
C GLU A 245 -1.86 -21.78 -15.45
N GLY A 246 -1.32 -22.08 -14.27
CA GLY A 246 -1.55 -23.33 -13.53
C GLY A 246 -2.70 -23.30 -12.53
N TRP A 247 -3.58 -22.29 -12.58
CA TRP A 247 -4.63 -22.11 -11.59
C TRP A 247 -5.74 -23.17 -11.70
N VAL A 248 -6.01 -23.88 -10.60
CA VAL A 248 -6.99 -24.98 -10.55
C VAL A 248 -8.19 -24.72 -9.63
N GLU A 249 -8.22 -23.56 -8.99
CA GLU A 249 -9.33 -23.13 -8.13
C GLU A 249 -10.43 -22.45 -8.96
N LYS A 250 -11.64 -22.37 -8.40
CA LYS A 250 -12.80 -21.74 -9.07
C LYS A 250 -12.74 -20.21 -9.07
N THR A 251 -11.91 -19.65 -8.20
CA THR A 251 -11.80 -18.20 -8.01
C THR A 251 -10.94 -17.55 -9.10
N ASP A 252 -11.01 -16.24 -9.24
CA ASP A 252 -10.22 -15.50 -10.23
C ASP A 252 -8.71 -15.51 -9.89
N PRO A 253 -7.83 -16.12 -10.72
CA PRO A 253 -6.40 -16.12 -10.46
C PRO A 253 -5.81 -14.71 -10.44
N GLY A 254 -6.34 -13.78 -11.26
CA GLY A 254 -5.85 -12.40 -11.30
C GLY A 254 -5.95 -11.74 -9.95
N LYS A 255 -7.09 -11.87 -9.27
CA LYS A 255 -7.27 -11.36 -7.91
C LYS A 255 -6.39 -12.08 -6.89
N HIS A 256 -6.51 -13.40 -6.79
CA HIS A 256 -5.92 -14.16 -5.68
C HIS A 256 -4.39 -14.27 -5.75
N VAL A 257 -3.82 -14.47 -6.94
CA VAL A 257 -2.36 -14.53 -7.10
C VAL A 257 -1.72 -13.19 -6.72
N PHE A 258 -2.27 -12.07 -7.19
CA PHE A 258 -1.70 -10.76 -6.89
C PHE A 258 -1.93 -10.30 -5.44
N GLU A 259 -2.99 -10.79 -4.79
CA GLU A 259 -3.24 -10.61 -3.36
C GLU A 259 -2.18 -11.33 -2.52
N ASP A 260 -1.99 -12.63 -2.71
CA ASP A 260 -1.01 -13.42 -1.95
C ASP A 260 0.44 -13.02 -2.22
N LEU A 261 0.79 -12.62 -3.45
CA LEU A 261 2.10 -12.05 -3.75
C LEU A 261 2.35 -10.74 -2.97
N GLY A 262 1.30 -9.95 -2.77
CA GLY A 262 1.39 -8.72 -1.97
C GLY A 262 1.54 -9.03 -0.48
N ILE A 263 0.76 -9.99 0.04
CA ILE A 263 0.88 -10.44 1.44
C ILE A 263 2.27 -11.03 1.70
N ALA A 264 2.77 -11.87 0.80
CA ALA A 264 4.11 -12.44 0.88
C ALA A 264 5.20 -11.35 0.87
N ALA A 265 5.10 -10.34 -0.02
CA ALA A 265 6.04 -9.23 -0.05
C ALA A 265 6.06 -8.47 1.28
N PHE A 266 4.89 -8.19 1.85
CA PHE A 266 4.77 -7.52 3.14
C PHE A 266 5.40 -8.34 4.27
N LEU A 267 5.09 -9.64 4.35
CA LEU A 267 5.67 -10.55 5.35
C LEU A 267 7.18 -10.63 5.25
N ILE A 268 7.73 -10.75 4.04
CA ILE A 268 9.17 -10.81 3.80
C ILE A 268 9.87 -9.55 4.33
N GLU A 269 9.35 -8.36 4.00
CA GLU A 269 9.92 -7.10 4.49
C GLU A 269 9.73 -6.91 6.00
N LEU A 270 8.59 -7.33 6.54
CA LEU A 270 8.34 -7.32 7.98
C LEU A 270 9.37 -8.21 8.71
N TRP A 271 9.61 -9.42 8.21
CA TRP A 271 10.51 -10.39 8.83
C TRP A 271 11.98 -9.98 8.75
N LYS A 272 12.40 -9.26 7.71
CA LYS A 272 13.74 -8.65 7.65
C LYS A 272 14.00 -7.68 8.81
N GLN A 273 12.96 -7.06 9.38
CA GLN A 273 13.08 -6.19 10.55
C GLN A 273 13.07 -6.95 11.87
N MET A 274 12.55 -8.19 11.89
CA MET A 274 12.28 -8.95 13.12
C MET A 274 13.30 -10.05 13.40
N TYR A 275 13.81 -10.68 12.34
CA TYR A 275 14.54 -11.93 12.46
C TYR A 275 15.91 -11.83 11.80
N SER A 276 16.91 -12.45 12.43
CA SER A 276 18.30 -12.44 11.92
C SER A 276 18.48 -13.26 10.65
N SER A 277 17.62 -14.26 10.42
CA SER A 277 17.66 -15.06 9.20
C SER A 277 16.32 -15.72 8.88
N LYS A 278 16.15 -16.20 7.64
CA LYS A 278 14.96 -16.96 7.20
C LYS A 278 14.74 -18.29 7.96
N LYS A 279 15.77 -18.76 8.67
CA LYS A 279 15.76 -20.03 9.42
C LYS A 279 15.72 -19.83 10.94
N SER A 280 15.76 -18.59 11.43
CA SER A 280 15.75 -18.34 12.88
C SER A 280 14.36 -18.46 13.50
N PHE A 281 13.30 -18.54 12.70
CA PHE A 281 11.91 -18.67 13.12
C PHE A 281 11.16 -19.63 12.19
N THR A 282 9.96 -20.05 12.57
CA THR A 282 9.08 -20.90 11.74
C THR A 282 7.77 -20.16 11.51
N PHE A 283 7.34 -19.96 10.25
CA PHE A 283 6.00 -19.43 10.01
C PHE A 283 4.94 -20.54 10.07
N VAL A 284 3.75 -20.18 10.52
CA VAL A 284 2.59 -21.09 10.53
C VAL A 284 1.40 -20.36 9.93
N ASP A 285 0.92 -20.81 8.77
CA ASP A 285 -0.27 -20.26 8.12
C ASP A 285 -1.52 -21.05 8.53
N VAL A 286 -2.36 -20.42 9.34
CA VAL A 286 -3.54 -21.03 9.97
C VAL A 286 -4.77 -20.74 9.10
N GLY A 287 -5.39 -21.79 8.57
CA GLY A 287 -6.45 -21.64 7.57
C GLY A 287 -5.87 -21.25 6.21
N CYS A 288 -4.80 -21.94 5.79
CA CYS A 288 -4.00 -21.56 4.62
C CYS A 288 -4.73 -21.69 3.27
N GLY A 289 -5.97 -22.20 3.25
CA GLY A 289 -6.80 -22.30 2.06
C GLY A 289 -6.09 -23.07 0.95
N ASN A 290 -5.94 -22.42 -0.21
CA ASN A 290 -5.31 -23.03 -1.39
C ASN A 290 -3.79 -23.26 -1.23
N GLY A 291 -3.18 -22.86 -0.11
CA GLY A 291 -1.76 -23.05 0.19
C GLY A 291 -0.80 -22.17 -0.63
N LEU A 292 -1.28 -21.19 -1.39
CA LEU A 292 -0.43 -20.38 -2.26
C LEU A 292 0.58 -19.52 -1.47
N LEU A 293 0.14 -18.89 -0.39
CA LEU A 293 1.05 -18.11 0.47
C LEU A 293 2.18 -18.99 1.02
N VAL A 294 1.85 -20.18 1.51
CA VAL A 294 2.83 -21.19 1.99
C VAL A 294 3.80 -21.56 0.87
N HIS A 295 3.30 -21.86 -0.34
CA HIS A 295 4.12 -22.17 -1.50
C HIS A 295 5.14 -21.06 -1.81
N ILE A 296 4.70 -19.80 -1.83
CA ILE A 296 5.57 -18.65 -2.11
C ILE A 296 6.65 -18.50 -1.03
N LEU A 297 6.26 -18.54 0.25
CA LEU A 297 7.19 -18.32 1.37
C LEU A 297 8.24 -19.43 1.47
N LEU A 298 7.85 -20.70 1.28
CA LEU A 298 8.80 -21.82 1.20
C LEU A 298 9.75 -21.67 0.01
N SER A 299 9.24 -21.25 -1.16
CA SER A 299 10.05 -21.02 -2.35
C SER A 299 11.05 -19.86 -2.18
N GLU A 300 10.72 -18.86 -1.37
CA GLU A 300 11.64 -17.80 -0.95
C GLU A 300 12.60 -18.25 0.17
N GLY A 301 12.54 -19.51 0.62
CA GLY A 301 13.51 -20.13 1.52
C GLY A 301 13.23 -19.95 3.01
N TYR A 302 12.00 -19.61 3.39
CA TYR A 302 11.58 -19.57 4.79
C TYR A 302 11.19 -20.96 5.30
N LEU A 303 11.40 -21.21 6.59
CA LEU A 303 10.90 -22.41 7.25
C LEU A 303 9.48 -22.19 7.74
N GLY A 304 8.58 -23.14 7.46
CA GLY A 304 7.20 -23.05 7.90
C GLY A 304 6.29 -24.08 7.28
N TYR A 305 5.02 -24.01 7.64
CA TYR A 305 3.98 -24.89 7.13
C TYR A 305 2.63 -24.20 7.18
N GLY A 306 1.64 -24.76 6.49
CA GLY A 306 0.26 -24.34 6.58
C GLY A 306 -0.67 -25.52 6.80
N PHE A 307 -1.82 -25.22 7.40
CA PHE A 307 -2.88 -26.20 7.49
C PHE A 307 -4.25 -25.54 7.36
N ASP A 308 -5.18 -26.28 6.79
CA ASP A 308 -6.55 -25.87 6.57
C ASP A 308 -7.49 -27.00 6.99
N ALA A 309 -8.72 -26.68 7.36
CA ALA A 309 -9.71 -27.70 7.71
C ALA A 309 -9.99 -28.67 6.53
N ARG A 310 -9.67 -28.27 5.30
CA ARG A 310 -9.89 -29.07 4.09
C ARG A 310 -8.71 -28.95 3.13
N GLU A 311 -8.28 -30.09 2.57
CA GLU A 311 -7.36 -30.10 1.43
C GLU A 311 -7.99 -29.35 0.23
N ARG A 312 -7.20 -28.51 -0.43
CA ARG A 312 -7.61 -27.78 -1.64
C ARG A 312 -6.98 -28.36 -2.89
N ARG A 313 -7.56 -28.06 -4.05
CA ARG A 313 -7.15 -28.67 -5.33
C ARG A 313 -5.73 -28.26 -5.69
N SER A 314 -5.36 -27.02 -5.39
CA SER A 314 -4.01 -26.50 -5.66
C SER A 314 -2.90 -27.25 -4.93
N TRP A 315 -3.17 -27.95 -3.83
CA TRP A 315 -2.08 -28.57 -3.06
C TRP A 315 -1.32 -29.60 -3.90
N LYS A 316 -2.05 -30.42 -4.67
CA LYS A 316 -1.49 -31.45 -5.54
C LYS A 316 -0.71 -30.91 -6.74
N THR A 317 -0.79 -29.60 -7.00
CA THR A 317 -0.07 -28.97 -8.12
C THR A 317 1.25 -28.34 -7.69
N TYR A 318 1.49 -28.20 -6.38
CA TYR A 318 2.75 -27.66 -5.87
C TYR A 318 3.87 -28.72 -5.84
N PRO A 319 5.15 -28.32 -5.80
CA PRO A 319 6.25 -29.26 -5.62
C PRO A 319 6.13 -30.09 -4.34
N ASP A 320 6.71 -31.29 -4.32
CA ASP A 320 6.62 -32.24 -3.18
C ASP A 320 7.03 -31.61 -1.85
N TYR A 321 8.12 -30.83 -1.82
CA TYR A 321 8.56 -30.15 -0.59
C TYR A 321 7.53 -29.15 -0.04
N VAL A 322 6.61 -28.64 -0.87
CA VAL A 322 5.52 -27.78 -0.42
C VAL A 322 4.33 -28.62 0.04
N GLN A 323 4.01 -29.70 -0.68
CA GLN A 323 2.96 -30.64 -0.31
C GLN A 323 3.21 -31.24 1.08
N GLU A 324 4.45 -31.61 1.39
CA GLU A 324 4.87 -32.12 2.71
C GLU A 324 4.66 -31.11 3.86
N ASN A 325 4.59 -29.81 3.53
CA ASN A 325 4.39 -28.71 4.48
C ASN A 325 2.95 -28.15 4.43
N LEU A 326 2.03 -28.85 3.77
CA LEU A 326 0.60 -28.56 3.77
C LEU A 326 -0.14 -29.77 4.37
N SER A 327 -1.07 -29.51 5.29
CA SER A 327 -1.81 -30.61 5.93
C SER A 327 -3.26 -30.27 6.22
N GLN A 328 -4.17 -31.22 5.99
CA GLN A 328 -5.57 -31.06 6.33
C GLN A 328 -5.75 -31.27 7.84
N LYS A 329 -5.95 -30.18 8.59
CA LYS A 329 -6.13 -30.20 10.04
C LYS A 329 -7.13 -29.14 10.49
N VAL A 330 -7.97 -29.50 11.45
CA VAL A 330 -8.89 -28.55 12.10
C VAL A 330 -8.20 -27.93 13.30
N LEU A 331 -8.15 -26.60 13.36
CA LEU A 331 -7.64 -25.90 14.55
C LEU A 331 -8.68 -25.96 15.68
N VAL A 332 -8.30 -26.53 16.81
CA VAL A 332 -9.05 -26.45 18.06
C VAL A 332 -8.10 -25.97 19.15
N PRO A 333 -8.12 -24.68 19.53
CA PRO A 333 -7.20 -24.12 20.51
C PRO A 333 -7.16 -24.94 21.82
N PHE A 334 -5.96 -25.31 22.24
CA PHE A 334 -5.72 -26.28 23.31
C PHE A 334 -6.36 -25.88 24.65
N PHE A 335 -6.46 -24.58 24.90
CA PHE A 335 -7.01 -24.02 26.13
C PHE A 335 -8.54 -24.08 26.19
N LEU A 336 -9.25 -24.30 25.08
CA LEU A 336 -10.72 -24.37 25.09
C LEU A 336 -11.24 -25.49 25.97
N LYS A 337 -10.55 -26.64 25.99
CA LYS A 337 -10.91 -27.78 26.83
C LYS A 337 -10.90 -27.49 28.33
N GLU A 338 -10.09 -26.52 28.75
CA GLU A 338 -9.90 -26.17 30.17
C GLU A 338 -10.90 -25.10 30.62
N ILE A 339 -11.47 -24.33 29.69
CA ILE A 339 -12.38 -23.22 29.99
C ILE A 339 -13.85 -23.49 29.64
N GLU A 340 -14.13 -24.48 28.77
CA GLU A 340 -15.50 -24.92 28.48
C GLU A 340 -16.02 -25.84 29.58
N ASP A 341 -17.12 -25.42 30.22
CA ASP A 341 -17.80 -26.22 31.27
C ASP A 341 -18.71 -27.33 30.67
N GLN A 342 -18.86 -27.39 29.34
CA GLN A 342 -19.72 -28.34 28.63
C GLN A 342 -18.93 -29.57 28.15
N PRO A 343 -19.48 -30.79 28.29
CA PRO A 343 -18.83 -31.98 27.78
C PRO A 343 -18.68 -31.91 26.26
N LEU A 344 -17.51 -32.30 25.76
CA LEU A 344 -17.23 -32.37 24.32
C LEU A 344 -18.30 -33.28 23.66
N PRO A 345 -18.96 -32.85 22.57
CA PRO A 345 -19.85 -33.75 21.84
C PRO A 345 -19.06 -34.98 21.36
N PHE A 346 -19.71 -36.15 21.38
CA PHE A 346 -19.12 -37.35 20.79
C PHE A 346 -19.02 -37.14 19.28
N ILE A 347 -17.79 -37.10 18.77
CA ILE A 347 -17.50 -36.95 17.35
C ILE A 347 -16.79 -38.24 16.92
N PRO A 348 -17.22 -38.91 15.83
CA PRO A 348 -16.44 -40.01 15.25
C PRO A 348 -15.11 -39.44 14.74
N VAL A 349 -14.04 -39.58 15.53
CA VAL A 349 -12.72 -38.96 15.32
C VAL A 349 -11.95 -39.59 14.14
N GLU A 350 -12.44 -40.71 13.61
CA GLU A 350 -11.70 -41.59 12.70
C GLU A 350 -11.30 -40.95 11.35
N SER A 351 -11.86 -39.78 10.99
CA SER A 351 -11.51 -39.06 9.75
C SER A 351 -10.99 -37.63 9.93
N LEU A 352 -10.78 -37.14 11.17
CA LEU A 352 -10.46 -35.73 11.46
C LEU A 352 -9.15 -35.60 12.23
N THR A 353 -8.13 -35.01 11.60
CA THR A 353 -6.88 -34.64 12.29
C THR A 353 -7.05 -33.26 12.92
N ILE A 354 -6.82 -33.17 14.23
CA ILE A 354 -6.90 -31.93 15.00
C ILE A 354 -5.50 -31.36 15.20
N HIS A 355 -5.34 -30.05 14.96
CA HIS A 355 -4.21 -29.28 15.43
C HIS A 355 -4.65 -28.49 16.67
N ASP A 356 -3.96 -28.62 17.79
CA ASP A 356 -4.40 -28.00 19.05
C ASP A 356 -3.94 -26.55 19.21
N GLY A 357 -3.11 -26.04 18.29
CA GLY A 357 -2.63 -24.66 18.30
C GLY A 357 -1.38 -24.45 19.16
N ARG A 358 -0.72 -25.52 19.60
CA ARG A 358 0.66 -25.47 20.07
C ARG A 358 1.59 -25.47 18.86
N PHE A 359 2.41 -24.44 18.77
CA PHE A 359 3.33 -24.20 17.67
C PHE A 359 4.79 -24.27 18.14
N PRO A 360 5.76 -24.47 17.23
CA PRO A 360 7.16 -24.42 17.58
C PRO A 360 7.54 -23.11 18.31
N VAL A 361 8.56 -23.17 19.17
CA VAL A 361 9.12 -21.96 19.78
C VAL A 361 9.61 -21.02 18.69
N ASN A 362 9.39 -19.72 18.88
CA ASN A 362 9.75 -18.69 17.91
C ASN A 362 8.97 -18.83 16.58
N SER A 363 7.64 -19.00 16.68
CA SER A 363 6.77 -19.06 15.51
C SER A 363 6.25 -17.68 15.09
N PHE A 364 6.06 -17.48 13.79
CA PHE A 364 5.28 -16.36 13.26
C PHE A 364 3.95 -16.88 12.72
N ILE A 365 2.85 -16.58 13.41
CA ILE A 365 1.53 -17.09 13.08
C ILE A 365 0.85 -16.14 12.07
N ILE A 366 0.42 -16.69 10.95
CA ILE A 366 -0.29 -15.96 9.90
C ILE A 366 -1.75 -16.39 9.95
N GLY A 367 -2.65 -15.41 10.00
CA GLY A 367 -4.08 -15.58 9.76
C GLY A 367 -4.49 -14.80 8.53
N ASN A 368 -4.18 -15.30 7.33
CA ASN A 368 -4.57 -14.67 6.08
C ASN A 368 -6.04 -15.00 5.79
N HIS A 369 -6.95 -14.05 6.03
CA HIS A 369 -8.38 -14.26 5.78
C HIS A 369 -8.93 -15.51 6.47
N ALA A 370 -8.46 -15.79 7.69
CA ALA A 370 -8.68 -17.03 8.43
C ALA A 370 -10.11 -17.19 9.03
N ASP A 371 -11.10 -16.47 8.50
CA ASP A 371 -12.52 -16.54 8.87
C ASP A 371 -12.78 -16.67 10.39
N GLU A 372 -13.38 -17.77 10.85
CA GLU A 372 -13.74 -18.04 12.25
C GLU A 372 -12.52 -18.12 13.19
N LEU A 373 -11.31 -18.33 12.65
CA LEU A 373 -10.07 -18.42 13.41
C LEU A 373 -9.46 -17.04 13.70
N THR A 374 -9.91 -15.99 13.01
CA THR A 374 -9.37 -14.62 13.12
C THR A 374 -9.21 -14.14 14.57
N PRO A 375 -10.20 -14.28 15.47
CA PRO A 375 -10.09 -13.80 16.85
C PRO A 375 -9.09 -14.61 17.69
N TYR A 376 -8.80 -15.86 17.30
CA TYR A 376 -7.89 -16.75 18.01
C TYR A 376 -6.42 -16.53 17.67
N ILE A 377 -6.10 -15.97 16.49
CA ILE A 377 -4.72 -15.69 16.07
C ILE A 377 -3.92 -14.91 17.13
N PRO A 378 -4.36 -13.75 17.64
CA PRO A 378 -3.62 -13.02 18.67
C PRO A 378 -3.51 -13.77 20.01
N ILE A 379 -4.51 -14.59 20.35
CA ILE A 379 -4.54 -15.36 21.60
C ILE A 379 -3.52 -16.49 21.52
N LEU A 380 -3.55 -17.29 20.44
CA LEU A 380 -2.61 -18.36 20.20
C LEU A 380 -1.17 -17.84 20.11
N ALA A 381 -0.95 -16.72 19.45
CA ALA A 381 0.36 -16.09 19.41
C ALA A 381 0.87 -15.73 20.81
N ARG A 382 -0.01 -15.25 21.70
CA ARG A 382 0.38 -14.86 23.06
C ARG A 382 0.71 -16.05 23.95
N LEU A 383 0.02 -17.17 23.74
CA LEU A 383 0.17 -18.39 24.54
C LEU A 383 1.30 -19.30 24.04
N ASN A 384 1.78 -19.11 22.81
CA ASN A 384 2.94 -19.83 22.28
C ASN A 384 4.25 -19.08 22.55
N LYS A 385 5.30 -19.81 22.93
CA LYS A 385 6.58 -19.22 23.37
C LYS A 385 7.27 -18.44 22.26
N ASN A 386 7.66 -17.20 22.58
CA ASN A 386 8.33 -16.26 21.68
C ASN A 386 7.67 -16.12 20.31
N SER A 387 6.35 -16.29 20.24
CA SER A 387 5.63 -16.18 18.97
C SER A 387 5.28 -14.74 18.64
N SER A 388 5.04 -14.47 17.37
CA SER A 388 4.51 -13.20 16.84
C SER A 388 3.40 -13.52 15.85
N PHE A 389 2.63 -12.52 15.43
CA PHE A 389 1.57 -12.77 14.45
C PHE A 389 1.29 -11.63 13.49
N MET A 390 0.67 -12.00 12.38
CA MET A 390 -0.09 -11.09 11.52
C MET A 390 -1.44 -11.73 11.18
N SER A 391 -2.53 -10.98 11.38
CA SER A 391 -3.88 -11.40 11.04
C SER A 391 -4.49 -10.41 10.05
N ILE A 392 -5.14 -10.92 8.99
CA ILE A 392 -5.84 -10.12 7.96
C ILE A 392 -7.34 -10.49 7.99
N PRO A 393 -8.15 -9.84 8.84
CA PRO A 393 -9.56 -10.16 8.99
C PRO A 393 -10.39 -9.91 7.73
N CYS A 394 -11.25 -10.87 7.35
CA CYS A 394 -12.19 -10.76 6.22
C CYS A 394 -13.67 -10.82 6.66
N CYS A 395 -14.01 -11.83 7.46
CA CYS A 395 -15.34 -12.16 7.94
C CYS A 395 -15.49 -11.81 9.43
N VAL A 396 -16.69 -11.38 9.82
CA VAL A 396 -16.96 -10.80 11.15
C VAL A 396 -17.47 -11.89 12.09
N HIS A 397 -16.58 -12.80 12.49
CA HIS A 397 -16.86 -13.89 13.44
C HIS A 397 -16.38 -13.56 14.84
N ASP A 398 -17.05 -14.07 15.87
CA ASP A 398 -16.57 -14.01 17.26
C ASP A 398 -15.87 -15.30 17.71
N LEU A 399 -15.50 -15.35 18.99
CA LEU A 399 -14.84 -16.49 19.61
C LEU A 399 -15.73 -17.75 19.68
N THR A 400 -17.03 -17.68 19.39
CA THR A 400 -17.86 -18.89 19.26
C THR A 400 -17.76 -19.51 17.85
N GLY A 401 -17.11 -18.82 16.92
CA GLY A 401 -17.13 -19.14 15.48
C GLY A 401 -18.38 -18.64 14.76
N ALA A 402 -19.37 -18.12 15.48
CA ALA A 402 -20.57 -17.55 14.88
C ALA A 402 -20.29 -16.15 14.28
N LYS A 403 -21.12 -15.75 13.31
CA LYS A 403 -21.14 -14.37 12.84
C LYS A 403 -21.64 -13.47 13.97
N ILE A 404 -20.90 -12.40 14.25
CA ILE A 404 -21.25 -11.45 15.30
C ILE A 404 -22.65 -10.91 15.04
N SER A 405 -23.52 -10.98 16.05
CA SER A 405 -24.86 -10.37 16.07
C SER A 405 -24.98 -9.23 17.09
N TRP A 406 -24.02 -9.15 18.03
CA TRP A 406 -23.94 -8.13 19.07
C TRP A 406 -23.25 -6.84 18.59
N SER A 407 -23.29 -5.81 19.44
CA SER A 407 -22.80 -4.46 19.12
C SER A 407 -21.27 -4.38 19.18
N LEU A 408 -20.63 -4.22 18.03
CA LEU A 408 -19.18 -4.01 17.95
C LEU A 408 -18.73 -2.66 18.56
N PRO A 409 -17.50 -2.58 19.09
CA PRO A 409 -16.94 -1.32 19.58
C PRO A 409 -16.77 -0.29 18.44
N LYS A 410 -16.88 0.99 18.80
CA LYS A 410 -16.61 2.08 17.86
C LYS A 410 -15.10 2.24 17.66
N PRO A 411 -14.61 2.40 16.41
CA PRO A 411 -13.20 2.65 16.15
C PRO A 411 -12.67 3.88 16.89
N ARG A 412 -11.43 3.81 17.38
CA ARG A 412 -10.77 4.95 18.05
C ARG A 412 -10.70 6.17 17.14
N ASP A 413 -10.40 5.93 15.87
CA ASP A 413 -10.51 6.97 14.85
C ASP A 413 -11.95 7.02 14.32
N LYS A 414 -12.67 8.05 14.75
CA LYS A 414 -14.07 8.31 14.39
C LYS A 414 -14.28 8.52 12.88
N LYS A 415 -13.22 8.75 12.10
CA LYS A 415 -13.28 8.91 10.63
C LYS A 415 -13.46 7.57 9.91
N HIS A 416 -13.06 6.47 10.55
CA HIS A 416 -13.30 5.13 10.05
C HIS A 416 -14.64 4.61 10.57
N GLY A 417 -15.53 4.25 9.65
CA GLY A 417 -16.88 3.79 9.94
C GLY A 417 -17.21 2.46 9.28
N GLY A 418 -18.35 1.91 9.66
CA GLY A 418 -18.88 0.66 9.11
C GLY A 418 -18.47 -0.58 9.89
N ARG A 419 -19.21 -1.67 9.66
CA ARG A 419 -19.11 -2.92 10.42
C ARG A 419 -17.69 -3.52 10.40
N TYR A 420 -16.98 -3.41 9.29
CA TYR A 420 -15.62 -3.94 9.16
C TYR A 420 -14.61 -3.15 10.00
N ALA A 421 -14.64 -1.81 9.98
CA ALA A 421 -13.75 -1.01 10.82
C ALA A 421 -14.02 -1.25 12.31
N MET A 422 -15.28 -1.41 12.71
CA MET A 422 -15.67 -1.79 14.07
C MET A 422 -15.14 -3.19 14.45
N TYR A 423 -15.10 -4.12 13.49
CA TYR A 423 -14.51 -5.45 13.70
C TYR A 423 -13.00 -5.39 13.90
N ILE A 424 -12.28 -4.61 13.07
CA ILE A 424 -10.84 -4.38 13.25
C ILE A 424 -10.54 -3.77 14.62
N GLU A 425 -11.35 -2.81 15.08
CA GLU A 425 -11.22 -2.27 16.44
C GLU A 425 -11.43 -3.32 17.53
N TRP A 426 -12.40 -4.23 17.36
CA TRP A 426 -12.62 -5.32 18.31
C TRP A 426 -11.42 -6.28 18.38
N ILE A 427 -10.89 -6.72 17.23
CA ILE A 427 -9.70 -7.59 17.20
C ILE A 427 -8.49 -6.87 17.81
N ARG A 428 -8.34 -5.56 17.56
CA ARG A 428 -7.33 -4.73 18.22
C ARG A 428 -7.49 -4.74 19.74
N GLN A 429 -8.71 -4.51 20.26
CA GLN A 429 -8.97 -4.48 21.69
C GLN A 429 -8.72 -5.83 22.36
N ILE A 430 -9.13 -6.94 21.74
CA ILE A 430 -8.80 -8.29 22.21
C ILE A 430 -7.29 -8.44 22.28
N SER A 431 -6.59 -8.16 21.18
CA SER A 431 -5.15 -8.32 21.11
C SER A 431 -4.42 -7.50 22.19
N GLU A 432 -4.83 -6.25 22.41
CA GLU A 432 -4.26 -5.38 23.44
C GLU A 432 -4.53 -5.86 24.87
N ARG A 433 -5.61 -6.62 25.12
CA ARG A 433 -5.91 -7.27 26.40
C ARG A 433 -5.06 -8.52 26.63
N PHE A 434 -4.59 -9.15 25.55
CA PHE A 434 -3.54 -10.19 25.57
C PHE A 434 -2.13 -9.57 25.52
N ASP A 435 -1.97 -8.39 26.11
CA ASP A 435 -0.73 -7.61 26.23
C ASP A 435 -0.03 -7.19 24.93
N TRP A 436 -0.62 -7.36 23.76
CA TRP A 436 0.06 -6.98 22.52
C TRP A 436 0.18 -5.45 22.36
N ASN A 437 1.35 -5.00 21.89
CA ASN A 437 1.47 -3.71 21.25
C ASN A 437 1.12 -3.86 19.76
N ILE A 438 -0.11 -3.48 19.40
CA ILE A 438 -0.66 -3.77 18.08
C ILE A 438 -0.39 -2.65 17.09
N GLU A 439 0.18 -3.05 15.96
CA GLU A 439 0.33 -2.24 14.77
C GLU A 439 -0.77 -2.60 13.76
N ILE A 440 -1.29 -1.62 13.04
CA ILE A 440 -2.33 -1.81 12.03
C ILE A 440 -1.86 -1.19 10.72
N GLU A 441 -1.76 -2.00 9.68
CA GLU A 441 -1.33 -1.58 8.36
C GLU A 441 -2.42 -1.88 7.32
N PRO A 442 -2.94 -0.88 6.58
CA PRO A 442 -3.76 -1.12 5.40
C PRO A 442 -2.84 -1.58 4.25
N LEU A 443 -2.85 -2.87 3.94
CA LEU A 443 -2.01 -3.49 2.92
C LEU A 443 -2.31 -2.97 1.50
N ARG A 444 -1.27 -2.91 0.66
CA ARG A 444 -1.35 -2.55 -0.77
C ARG A 444 -1.69 -3.76 -1.64
N ILE A 445 -2.82 -4.40 -1.35
CA ILE A 445 -3.34 -5.59 -2.05
C ILE A 445 -4.69 -5.29 -2.73
N PRO A 446 -5.09 -6.03 -3.79
CA PRO A 446 -6.37 -5.84 -4.48
C PRO A 446 -7.59 -6.38 -3.70
N SER A 447 -7.70 -6.03 -2.41
CA SER A 447 -8.79 -6.45 -1.51
C SER A 447 -9.40 -5.26 -0.78
N THR A 448 -10.71 -5.30 -0.54
CA THR A 448 -11.41 -4.35 0.33
C THR A 448 -11.29 -4.71 1.81
N ARG A 449 -10.73 -5.88 2.12
CA ARG A 449 -10.46 -6.42 3.46
C ARG A 449 -8.97 -6.44 3.71
N ASN A 450 -8.31 -5.30 3.59
CA ASN A 450 -6.85 -5.21 3.50
C ASN A 450 -6.15 -4.77 4.79
N TYR A 451 -6.83 -4.73 5.94
CA TYR A 451 -6.16 -4.36 7.20
C TYR A 451 -5.44 -5.56 7.80
N ALA A 452 -4.13 -5.42 8.02
CA ALA A 452 -3.33 -6.35 8.79
C ALA A 452 -3.19 -5.84 10.23
N LEU A 453 -3.50 -6.68 11.22
CA LEU A 453 -3.15 -6.47 12.62
C LEU A 453 -1.89 -7.28 12.93
N ILE A 454 -0.89 -6.63 13.51
CA ILE A 454 0.45 -7.21 13.68
C ILE A 454 0.85 -7.09 15.15
N GLY A 455 1.25 -8.22 15.73
CA GLY A 455 1.81 -8.30 17.08
C GLY A 455 3.25 -8.79 17.04
N ARG A 456 4.21 -7.87 17.21
CA ARG A 456 5.66 -8.18 17.29
C ARG A 456 6.24 -8.11 18.69
N SER A 457 5.56 -7.41 19.61
CA SER A 457 6.03 -7.21 20.98
C SER A 457 4.88 -7.10 21.97
N SER A 458 5.16 -7.48 23.22
CA SER A 458 4.26 -7.35 24.37
C SER A 458 4.49 -6.05 25.12
N LYS A 459 3.45 -5.51 25.78
CA LYS A 459 3.48 -4.31 26.62
C LYS A 459 4.25 -4.53 27.93
N GLN A 460 4.32 -5.77 28.42
CA GLN A 460 5.13 -6.10 29.59
C GLN A 460 6.56 -6.40 29.14
N ASN A 461 7.54 -5.69 29.72
CA ASN A 461 8.96 -5.84 29.41
C ASN A 461 9.39 -7.33 29.39
N ALA A 462 10.34 -7.63 28.51
CA ALA A 462 10.92 -8.95 28.18
C ALA A 462 11.55 -9.76 29.35
N SER A 463 11.25 -9.42 30.60
CA SER A 463 11.78 -10.05 31.81
C SER A 463 10.90 -11.15 32.40
N SER A 464 9.74 -11.45 31.80
CA SER A 464 8.81 -12.51 32.27
C SER A 464 8.26 -13.40 31.14
N ASN A 465 9.07 -13.69 30.12
CA ASN A 465 8.68 -14.58 29.02
C ASN A 465 8.44 -16.05 29.43
N ASP A 466 8.66 -16.41 30.71
CA ASP A 466 8.46 -17.75 31.25
C ASP A 466 7.26 -17.89 32.21
N THR A 467 6.48 -16.83 32.47
CA THR A 467 5.24 -16.99 33.25
C THR A 467 4.11 -17.42 32.33
N GLU A 468 3.62 -18.65 32.55
CA GLU A 468 2.41 -19.20 31.94
C GLU A 468 1.25 -18.20 32.12
N PHE A 469 0.49 -17.94 31.05
CA PHE A 469 -0.64 -17.00 31.11
C PHE A 469 -1.74 -17.64 31.98
N PRO A 470 -2.13 -17.03 33.12
CA PRO A 470 -3.00 -17.72 34.08
C PRO A 470 -4.35 -18.11 33.46
N THR A 471 -4.78 -19.35 33.64
CA THR A 471 -6.01 -19.89 33.05
C THR A 471 -7.25 -19.11 33.49
N GLU A 472 -7.29 -18.60 34.72
CA GLU A 472 -8.38 -17.75 35.23
C GLU A 472 -8.46 -16.41 34.50
N VAL A 473 -7.31 -15.81 34.18
CA VAL A 473 -7.24 -14.56 33.40
C VAL A 473 -7.69 -14.83 31.96
N LEU A 474 -7.27 -15.96 31.37
CA LEU A 474 -7.69 -16.38 30.04
C LEU A 474 -9.22 -16.58 29.96
N LYS A 475 -9.80 -17.35 30.89
CA LYS A 475 -11.26 -17.58 30.96
C LYS A 475 -12.00 -16.26 31.09
N LYS A 476 -11.59 -15.40 32.03
CA LYS A 476 -12.19 -14.07 32.22
C LYS A 476 -12.15 -13.22 30.94
N LEU A 477 -11.00 -13.16 30.25
CA LEU A 477 -10.87 -12.37 29.03
C LEU A 477 -11.75 -12.90 27.89
N ILE A 478 -11.90 -14.22 27.78
CA ILE A 478 -12.78 -14.86 26.80
C ILE A 478 -14.25 -14.58 27.12
N ASP A 479 -14.66 -14.72 28.38
CA ASP A 479 -16.03 -14.44 28.82
C ASP A 479 -16.42 -12.97 28.61
N GLU A 480 -15.51 -12.04 28.89
CA GLU A 480 -15.69 -10.60 28.59
C GLU A 480 -15.80 -10.30 27.08
N ASN A 481 -15.44 -11.24 26.21
CA ASN A 481 -15.56 -11.16 24.76
C ASN A 481 -16.62 -12.13 24.19
N HIS A 482 -17.71 -12.32 24.94
CA HIS A 482 -18.88 -13.12 24.57
C HIS A 482 -18.68 -14.64 24.60
N GLY A 483 -17.61 -15.11 25.23
CA GLY A 483 -17.34 -16.53 25.42
C GLY A 483 -16.90 -17.24 24.14
N ALA A 484 -16.43 -18.48 24.31
CA ALA A 484 -16.03 -19.36 23.21
C ALA A 484 -16.91 -20.61 23.07
N SER A 485 -17.96 -20.71 23.89
CA SER A 485 -18.81 -21.89 23.98
C SER A 485 -19.42 -22.24 22.62
N GLY A 486 -19.23 -23.49 22.20
CA GLY A 486 -19.74 -24.02 20.94
C GLY A 486 -18.76 -23.89 19.76
N PHE A 487 -17.61 -23.25 19.95
CA PHE A 487 -16.59 -23.16 18.89
C PHE A 487 -16.15 -24.54 18.42
N LEU A 488 -15.96 -25.50 19.33
CA LEU A 488 -15.58 -26.86 18.96
C LEU A 488 -16.60 -27.49 18.00
N GLN A 489 -17.89 -27.39 18.32
CA GLN A 489 -18.95 -27.91 17.47
C GLN A 489 -18.92 -27.21 16.10
N HIS A 490 -18.69 -25.89 16.09
CA HIS A 490 -18.57 -25.10 14.87
C HIS A 490 -17.39 -25.53 14.00
N ALA A 491 -16.19 -25.65 14.58
CA ALA A 491 -14.97 -26.07 13.88
C ALA A 491 -15.15 -27.46 13.22
N MET A 492 -15.87 -28.36 13.89
CA MET A 492 -16.15 -29.71 13.41
C MET A 492 -17.20 -29.71 12.28
N GLN A 493 -18.20 -28.84 12.35
CA GLN A 493 -19.15 -28.61 11.25
C GLN A 493 -18.45 -28.01 10.03
N VAL A 494 -17.49 -27.10 10.22
CA VAL A 494 -16.66 -26.56 9.13
C VAL A 494 -15.83 -27.66 8.48
N ALA A 495 -15.32 -28.62 9.25
CA ALA A 495 -14.53 -29.71 8.69
C ALA A 495 -15.37 -30.77 7.94
N THR A 496 -16.61 -31.02 8.39
CA THR A 496 -17.47 -32.11 7.88
C THR A 496 -18.50 -31.68 6.82
N SER A 497 -18.84 -30.39 6.75
CA SER A 497 -19.86 -29.93 5.80
C SER A 497 -19.36 -29.99 4.34
N ASN A 498 -20.12 -30.64 3.46
CA ASN A 498 -19.88 -30.60 2.02
C ASN A 498 -20.08 -29.16 1.50
N SER A 499 -18.96 -28.46 1.24
CA SER A 499 -18.85 -27.16 0.56
C SER A 499 -19.88 -26.08 0.94
N ARG A 500 -19.49 -25.10 1.77
CA ARG A 500 -19.95 -23.73 1.53
C ARG A 500 -19.13 -23.18 0.38
N SER A 501 -19.81 -22.77 -0.69
CA SER A 501 -19.21 -22.04 -1.80
C SER A 501 -18.66 -20.71 -1.27
N HIS A 502 -17.34 -20.60 -1.23
CA HIS A 502 -16.65 -19.32 -1.24
C HIS A 502 -16.02 -19.11 -2.61
#